data_AF-A0A511YI29-F1
#
_entry.id   AF-A0A511YI29-F1
#
_cell.length_a   1.000
_cell.length_b   1.000
_cell.length_c   1.000
_cell.angle_alpha   90.00
_cell.angle_beta   90.00
_cell.angle_gamma   90.00
#
_symmetry.space_group_name_H-M   'P 1'
#
loop_
_entity.id
_entity.type
_entity.pdbx_description
1 polymer ?
#
loop_
_entity_poly.entity_id
_entity_poly.type
_entity_poly.pdbx_seq_one_letter_code
_entity_poly.pdbx_strand_id
1 'polypeptide(L)'
;MSISIKEHARFDARLSKEQKDFFEKAASLGGFRSLTDFVILTVQEKAKEIIQEKEQIIASEKDSRIFFEAVTKPAKPSENLKNALEEYNAFISDLKK
;
A
#
# COMPACT_ATOMS: atom_id res chain seq x y z
N MET A 1 -9.34 -12.58 23.38
CA MET A 1 -9.74 -12.36 21.97
C MET A 1 -10.31 -10.95 21.87
N SER A 2 -9.57 -10.03 21.27
CA SER A 2 -10.07 -8.68 20.98
C SER A 2 -11.06 -8.79 19.82
N ILE A 3 -12.34 -8.56 20.11
CA ILE A 3 -13.36 -8.39 19.08
C ILE A 3 -13.03 -7.06 18.39
N SER A 4 -12.51 -7.12 17.16
CA SER A 4 -12.38 -5.94 16.31
C SER A 4 -13.79 -5.49 15.95
N ILE A 5 -14.29 -4.49 16.67
CA ILE A 5 -15.50 -3.78 16.31
C ILE A 5 -15.20 -3.10 14.98
N LYS A 6 -15.84 -3.54 13.90
CA LYS A 6 -15.77 -2.85 12.62
C LYS A 6 -16.51 -1.53 12.76
N GLU A 7 -15.77 -0.45 12.94
CA GLU A 7 -16.33 0.90 12.89
C GLU A 7 -16.78 1.20 11.45
N HIS A 8 -18.03 1.63 11.31
CA HIS A 8 -18.60 2.02 10.03
C HIS A 8 -18.36 3.51 9.78
N ALA A 9 -17.76 3.84 8.64
CA ALA A 9 -17.58 5.22 8.17
C ALA A 9 -18.45 5.48 6.94
N ARG A 10 -18.84 6.75 6.73
CA ARG A 10 -19.63 7.19 5.57
C ARG A 10 -18.72 7.76 4.48
N PHE A 11 -19.10 7.51 3.23
CA PHE A 11 -18.53 8.14 2.05
C PHE A 11 -19.62 8.98 1.38
N ASP A 12 -19.41 10.29 1.31
CA ASP A 12 -20.36 11.25 0.75
C ASP A 12 -19.79 11.85 -0.54
N ALA A 13 -20.53 11.72 -1.65
CA ALA A 13 -20.15 12.28 -2.95
C ALA A 13 -21.37 12.89 -3.65
N ARG A 14 -21.17 14.03 -4.32
CA ARG A 14 -22.17 14.65 -5.20
C ARG A 14 -21.80 14.37 -6.65
N LEU A 15 -22.74 13.79 -7.39
CA LEU A 15 -22.60 13.53 -8.83
C LEU A 15 -23.43 14.55 -9.61
N SER A 16 -22.94 14.95 -10.78
CA SER A 16 -23.81 15.58 -11.76
C SER A 16 -24.86 14.58 -12.24
N LYS A 17 -25.97 15.08 -12.79
CA LYS A 17 -27.01 14.21 -13.36
C LYS A 17 -26.44 13.30 -14.45
N GLU A 18 -25.62 13.86 -15.33
CA GLU A 18 -24.97 13.12 -16.42
C GLU A 18 -24.06 12.00 -15.89
N GLN A 19 -23.26 12.27 -14.86
CA GLN A 19 -22.41 11.25 -14.23
C GLN A 19 -23.24 10.12 -13.61
N LYS A 20 -24.32 10.48 -12.90
CA LYS A 20 -25.23 9.50 -12.30
C LYS A 20 -25.86 8.61 -13.36
N ASP A 21 -26.40 9.19 -14.42
CA ASP A 21 -27.05 8.45 -15.51
C ASP A 21 -26.04 7.53 -16.23
N PHE A 22 -24.82 8.01 -16.44
CA PHE A 22 -23.74 7.21 -17.02
C PHE A 22 -23.34 6.03 -16.13
N PHE A 23 -23.15 6.25 -14.82
CA PHE A 23 -22.78 5.18 -13.89
C PHE A 23 -23.91 4.18 -13.67
N GLU A 24 -25.17 4.62 -13.65
CA GLU A 24 -26.33 3.71 -13.55
C GLU A 24 -26.43 2.80 -14.78
N LYS A 25 -26.18 3.35 -15.97
CA LYS A 25 -26.10 2.55 -17.20
C LYS A 25 -24.97 1.52 -17.12
N ALA A 26 -23.78 1.93 -16.67
CA ALA A 26 -22.64 1.03 -16.51
C ALA A 26 -22.93 -0.07 -15.45
N ALA A 27 -23.52 0.29 -14.32
CA ALA A 27 -23.90 -0.63 -13.27
C ALA A 27 -24.90 -1.69 -13.76
N SER A 28 -25.92 -1.26 -14.52
CA SER A 28 -26.90 -2.17 -15.13
C SER A 28 -26.26 -3.14 -16.12
N LEU A 29 -25.43 -2.64 -17.04
CA LEU A 29 -24.74 -3.47 -18.03
C LEU A 29 -23.72 -4.43 -17.39
N GLY A 30 -23.06 -4.00 -16.31
CA GLY A 30 -22.09 -4.81 -15.56
C GLY A 30 -22.72 -5.82 -14.59
N GLY A 31 -24.05 -5.87 -14.48
CA GLY A 31 -24.76 -6.81 -13.60
C GLY A 31 -24.69 -6.47 -12.11
N PHE A 32 -24.42 -5.21 -11.76
CA PHE A 32 -24.39 -4.75 -10.38
C PHE A 32 -25.81 -4.56 -9.83
N ARG A 33 -26.00 -4.82 -8.54
CA ARG A 33 -27.30 -4.73 -7.87
C ARG A 33 -27.77 -3.29 -7.65
N SER A 34 -26.83 -2.36 -7.54
CA SER A 34 -27.10 -0.94 -7.30
C SER A 34 -25.94 -0.07 -7.79
N LEU A 35 -26.20 1.24 -7.95
CA LEU A 35 -25.15 2.23 -8.23
C LEU A 35 -24.10 2.27 -7.10
N THR A 36 -24.53 2.14 -5.85
CA THR A 36 -23.63 2.12 -4.69
C THR A 36 -22.71 0.90 -4.74
N ASP A 37 -23.25 -0.29 -5.02
CA ASP A 37 -22.47 -1.52 -5.15
C ASP A 37 -21.43 -1.38 -6.26
N PHE A 38 -21.83 -0.82 -7.42
CA PHE A 38 -20.93 -0.55 -8.53
C PHE A 38 -19.78 0.37 -8.11
N VAL A 39 -20.08 1.52 -7.50
CA VAL A 39 -19.05 2.50 -7.10
C VAL A 39 -18.10 1.90 -6.06
N ILE A 40 -18.62 1.28 -5.01
CA ILE A 40 -17.79 0.75 -3.92
C ILE A 40 -16.87 -0.38 -4.41
N LEU A 41 -17.40 -1.33 -5.19
CA LEU A 41 -16.60 -2.45 -5.68
C LEU A 41 -15.54 -1.99 -6.68
N THR A 42 -15.90 -1.12 -7.62
CA THR A 42 -14.95 -0.60 -8.62
C THR A 42 -13.85 0.24 -7.99
N VAL A 43 -14.21 1.11 -7.03
CA VAL A 43 -13.22 1.91 -6.29
C VAL A 43 -12.32 1.03 -5.44
N GLN A 44 -12.87 -0.02 -4.80
CA GLN A 44 -12.07 -0.96 -4.01
C GLN A 44 -11.09 -1.74 -4.88
N GLU A 45 -11.50 -2.21 -6.06
CA GLU A 45 -10.61 -2.86 -7.02
C GLU A 45 -9.49 -1.92 -7.45
N LYS A 46 -9.83 -0.70 -7.86
CA LYS A 46 -8.82 0.26 -8.29
C LYS A 46 -7.87 0.68 -7.17
N ALA A 47 -8.37 0.81 -5.94
CA ALA A 47 -7.55 1.10 -4.78
C ALA A 47 -6.54 -0.02 -4.52
N LYS A 48 -6.94 -1.29 -4.63
CA LYS A 48 -6.02 -2.43 -4.49
C LYS A 48 -4.92 -2.39 -5.54
N GLU A 49 -5.26 -2.13 -6.80
CA GLU A 49 -4.28 -2.01 -7.88
C GLU A 49 -3.27 -0.89 -7.58
N ILE A 50 -3.73 0.29 -7.16
CA ILE A 50 -2.85 1.43 -6.84
C ILE A 50 -1.92 1.08 -5.68
N ILE A 51 -2.45 0.52 -4.60
CA ILE A 51 -1.65 0.14 -3.43
C ILE A 51 -0.61 -0.91 -3.84
N GLN A 52 -1.03 -1.95 -4.56
CA GLN A 52 -0.12 -2.99 -5.04
C GLN A 52 0.98 -2.39 -5.92
N GLU A 53 0.63 -1.52 -6.88
CA GLU A 53 1.61 -0.88 -7.77
C GLU A 53 2.62 -0.03 -6.99
N LYS A 54 2.17 0.73 -5.97
CA LYS A 54 3.02 1.69 -5.26
C LYS A 54 3.81 1.08 -4.11
N GLU A 55 3.30 0.04 -3.47
CA GLU A 55 3.93 -0.60 -2.30
C GLU A 55 4.72 -1.86 -2.67
N GLN A 56 4.70 -2.29 -3.92
CA GLN A 56 5.48 -3.44 -4.36
C GLN A 56 6.98 -3.14 -4.34
N ILE A 57 7.67 -3.71 -3.35
CA ILE A 57 9.13 -3.55 -3.15
C ILE A 57 9.95 -4.28 -4.22
N ILE A 58 9.45 -5.42 -4.71
CA ILE A 58 10.10 -6.22 -5.75
C ILE A 58 9.20 -6.17 -6.99
N ALA A 59 9.37 -5.12 -7.78
CA ALA A 59 8.50 -4.81 -8.92
C ALA A 59 8.98 -5.43 -10.24
N SER A 60 10.27 -5.78 -10.34
CA SER A 60 10.85 -6.36 -11.55
C SER A 60 11.66 -7.64 -11.28
N GLU A 61 11.89 -8.42 -12.35
CA GLU A 61 12.79 -9.59 -12.30
C GLU A 61 14.21 -9.18 -11.88
N LYS A 62 14.66 -7.99 -12.30
CA LYS A 62 15.95 -7.44 -11.89
C LYS A 62 15.99 -7.19 -10.38
N ASP A 63 14.95 -6.58 -9.82
CA ASP A 63 14.87 -6.33 -8.37
C ASP A 63 14.81 -7.64 -7.60
N SER A 64 14.08 -8.63 -8.10
CA SER A 64 13.99 -9.96 -7.50
C SER A 64 15.34 -10.64 -7.43
N ARG A 65 16.15 -10.55 -8.50
CA ARG A 65 17.51 -11.08 -8.52
C ARG A 65 18.42 -10.35 -7.53
N ILE A 66 18.41 -9.02 -7.52
CA ILE A 66 19.21 -8.21 -6.59
C ILE A 66 18.86 -8.56 -5.14
N PHE A 67 17.56 -8.63 -4.83
CA PHE A 67 17.07 -9.01 -3.51
C PHE A 67 17.51 -10.43 -3.12
N PHE A 68 17.31 -11.40 -4.01
CA PHE A 68 17.69 -12.79 -3.77
C PHE A 68 19.20 -12.94 -3.55
N GLU A 69 20.03 -12.28 -4.36
CA GLU A 69 21.48 -12.27 -4.18
C GLU A 69 21.89 -11.64 -2.85
N ALA A 70 21.27 -10.51 -2.47
CA ALA A 70 21.54 -9.85 -1.19
C ALA A 70 21.19 -10.73 0.02
N VAL A 71 20.09 -11.50 -0.05
CA VAL A 71 19.65 -12.41 1.02
C VAL A 71 20.53 -13.67 1.08
N THR A 72 20.87 -14.26 -0.05
CA THR A 72 21.61 -15.54 -0.11
C THR A 72 23.12 -15.38 0.00
N LYS A 73 23.66 -14.21 -0.37
CA LYS A 73 25.09 -13.89 -0.36
C LYS A 73 25.30 -12.51 0.28
N PRO A 74 25.11 -12.39 1.61
CA PRO A 74 25.20 -11.10 2.27
C PRO A 74 26.62 -10.51 2.12
N ALA A 75 26.69 -9.29 1.62
CA ALA A 75 27.95 -8.56 1.53
C ALA A 75 28.45 -8.15 2.92
N LYS A 76 29.77 -8.00 3.06
CA LYS A 76 30.36 -7.45 4.29
C LYS A 76 29.95 -5.97 4.44
N PRO A 77 29.72 -5.48 5.67
CA PRO A 77 29.44 -4.07 5.93
C PRO A 77 30.55 -3.17 5.37
N SER A 78 30.17 -2.05 4.75
CA SER A 78 31.11 -1.02 4.32
C SER A 78 31.71 -0.28 5.52
N GLU A 79 32.88 0.34 5.34
CA GLU A 79 33.50 1.16 6.40
C GLU A 79 32.56 2.29 6.85
N ASN A 80 31.83 2.92 5.92
CA ASN A 80 30.84 3.94 6.27
C ASN A 80 29.73 3.39 7.17
N LEU A 81 29.25 2.17 6.93
CA LEU A 81 28.21 1.56 7.75
C LEU A 81 28.73 1.20 9.16
N LYS A 82 30.00 0.78 9.27
CA LYS A 82 30.65 0.53 10.55
C LYS A 82 30.82 1.83 11.35
N ASN A 83 31.31 2.89 10.71
CA ASN A 83 31.48 4.19 11.35
C ASN A 83 30.13 4.75 11.85
N ALA A 84 29.06 4.65 11.04
CA ALA A 84 27.72 5.08 11.45
C ALA A 84 27.20 4.31 12.68
N LEU A 85 27.53 3.01 12.79
CA LEU A 85 27.21 2.21 13.98
C LEU A 85 27.99 2.67 15.21
N GLU A 86 29.28 2.99 15.07
CA GLU A 86 30.10 3.54 16.15
C GLU A 86 29.57 4.89 16.65
N GLU A 87 29.22 5.80 15.73
CA GLU A 87 28.60 7.09 16.04
C GLU A 87 27.28 6.93 16.80
N TYR A 88 26.40 6.02 16.33
CA TYR A 88 25.15 5.71 17.01
C TYR A 88 25.39 5.17 18.43
N ASN A 89 26.34 4.26 18.61
CA ASN A 89 26.65 3.69 19.92
C ASN A 89 27.19 4.74 20.90
N ALA A 90 28.05 5.65 20.42
CA ALA A 90 28.53 6.78 21.21
C ALA A 90 27.37 7.70 21.64
N PHE A 91 26.48 8.06 20.71
CA PHE A 91 25.29 8.86 20.99
C PHE A 91 24.37 8.22 22.06
N ILE A 92 24.08 6.92 21.92
CA ILE A 92 23.24 6.19 22.89
C ILE A 92 23.93 6.06 24.25
N SER A 93 25.25 5.92 24.29
CA SER A 93 26.02 5.88 25.54
C SER A 93 25.97 7.22 26.28
N ASP A 94 26.06 8.33 25.56
CA ASP A 94 26.00 9.67 26.14
C ASP A 94 24.61 10.01 26.67
N LEU A 95 23.53 9.50 26.07
CA LEU A 95 22.15 9.65 26.56
C LEU A 95 21.86 8.85 27.85
N LYS A 96 22.68 7.86 28.19
CA LYS A 96 22.52 7.01 29.38
C LYS A 96 23.35 7.49 30.59
N LYS A 97 24.13 8.56 30.43
CA LYS A 97 24.81 9.28 31.53
C LYS A 97 23.93 10.39 32.07
#